data_AF-A0A0R1U5W2-F1
#
_entry.id   AF-A0A0R1U5W2-F1
#
_cell.length_a   1.000
_cell.length_b   1.000
_cell.length_c   1.000
_cell.angle_alpha   90.00
_cell.angle_beta   90.00
_cell.angle_gamma   90.00
#
_symmetry.space_group_name_H-M   'P 1'
#
loop_
_entity.id
_entity.type
_entity.pdbx_description
1 polymer ?
#
loop_
_entity_poly.entity_id
_entity_poly.type
_entity_poly.pdbx_seq_one_letter_code
_entity_poly.pdbx_strand_id
1 'polypeptide(L)'
;MGEYTGLHDRNGKEIYEGDVLRDENGDLYKVKFDGGQFQPLLRYGGTQVAIESIVDMADYSSVIGNIYENPELLGARDEQK
;
A
#
# COMPACT_ATOMS: atom_id res chain seq x y z
N MET A 1 -9.00 10.71 -6.32
CA MET A 1 -9.82 10.61 -5.09
C MET A 1 -10.21 9.15 -4.98
N GLY A 2 -9.57 8.42 -4.06
CA GLY A 2 -9.86 7.00 -3.79
C GLY A 2 -10.87 6.85 -2.67
N GLU A 3 -11.42 5.65 -2.50
CA GLU A 3 -12.34 5.32 -1.41
C GLU A 3 -11.60 5.22 -0.06
N TYR A 4 -12.18 5.78 1.00
CA TYR A 4 -11.61 5.68 2.35
C TYR A 4 -11.80 4.26 2.90
N THR A 5 -10.74 3.70 3.48
CA THR A 5 -10.76 2.33 4.04
C THR A 5 -11.48 2.23 5.38
N GLY A 6 -11.67 3.35 6.10
CA GLY A 6 -12.09 3.34 7.50
C GLY A 6 -10.95 3.15 8.50
N LEU A 7 -9.70 3.04 8.03
CA LEU A 7 -8.53 2.73 8.83
C LEU A 7 -7.50 3.87 8.82
N HIS A 8 -6.67 3.91 9.86
CA HIS A 8 -5.53 4.80 9.97
C HIS A 8 -4.25 3.98 10.07
N ASP A 9 -3.18 4.45 9.45
CA ASP A 9 -1.86 3.86 9.58
C ASP A 9 -1.26 4.05 10.99
N ARG A 10 -0.08 3.50 11.24
CA ARG A 10 0.60 3.60 12.55
C ARG A 10 0.89 5.03 13.02
N ASN A 11 0.87 6.02 12.11
CA ASN A 11 1.08 7.43 12.40
C ASN A 11 -0.24 8.21 12.53
N GLY A 12 -1.38 7.52 12.47
CA GLY A 12 -2.70 8.13 12.54
C GLY A 12 -3.16 8.78 11.23
N LYS A 13 -2.52 8.46 10.09
CA LYS A 13 -2.95 8.95 8.78
C LYS A 13 -3.99 8.03 8.17
N GLU A 14 -5.10 8.59 7.71
CA GLU A 14 -6.15 7.86 7.01
C GLU A 14 -5.62 7.14 5.77
N ILE A 15 -6.09 5.90 5.55
CA ILE A 15 -5.70 5.07 4.42
C ILE A 15 -6.84 5.05 3.38
N TYR A 16 -6.50 5.27 2.12
CA TYR A 16 -7.42 5.32 0.99
C TYR A 16 -7.04 4.32 -0.10
N GLU A 17 -7.98 4.01 -1.00
CA GLU A 17 -7.69 3.32 -2.24
C GLU A 17 -6.61 4.07 -3.06
N GLY A 18 -5.60 3.34 -3.52
CA GLY A 18 -4.48 3.89 -4.26
C GLY A 18 -3.34 4.39 -3.38
N ASP A 19 -3.46 4.35 -2.06
CA ASP A 19 -2.32 4.60 -1.18
C ASP A 19 -1.25 3.52 -1.31
N VAL A 20 -0.01 3.93 -1.07
CA VAL A 20 1.16 3.06 -0.95
C VAL A 20 1.59 3.04 0.50
N LEU A 21 1.48 1.86 1.12
CA LEU A 21 1.92 1.59 2.47
C LEU A 21 3.34 1.02 2.45
N ARG A 22 4.12 1.36 3.48
CA ARG A 22 5.44 0.80 3.73
C ARG A 22 5.51 0.19 5.12
N ASP A 23 5.94 -1.06 5.21
CA ASP A 23 6.16 -1.73 6.50
C ASP A 23 7.56 -1.48 7.07
N GLU A 24 7.88 -2.10 8.21
CA GLU A 24 9.19 -1.97 8.86
C GLU A 24 10.33 -2.67 8.10
N ASN A 25 10.03 -3.65 7.24
CA ASN A 25 11.01 -4.31 6.38
C ASN A 25 11.33 -3.48 5.12
N GLY A 26 10.49 -2.47 4.85
CA GLY A 26 10.60 -1.61 3.68
C GLY A 26 9.82 -2.13 2.47
N ASP A 27 9.01 -3.17 2.65
CA ASP A 27 8.11 -3.70 1.63
C ASP A 27 7.00 -2.70 1.33
N LEU A 28 6.61 -2.63 0.06
CA LEU A 28 5.61 -1.69 -0.45
C LEU A 28 4.33 -2.40 -0.82
N TYR A 29 3.21 -1.84 -0.34
CA TYR A 29 1.87 -2.36 -0.55
C TYR A 29 0.99 -1.31 -1.18
N LYS A 30 0.39 -1.62 -2.32
CA LYS A 30 -0.63 -0.74 -2.92
C LYS A 30 -2.01 -1.15 -2.41
N VAL A 31 -2.77 -0.21 -1.87
CA VAL A 31 -4.16 -0.44 -1.47
C VAL A 31 -5.05 -0.44 -2.72
N LYS A 32 -5.82 -1.51 -2.93
CA LYS A 32 -6.79 -1.64 -4.03
C LYS A 32 -8.16 -2.01 -3.47
N PHE A 33 -9.23 -1.42 -3.98
CA PHE A 33 -10.59 -1.89 -3.70
C PHE A 33 -11.04 -2.83 -4.82
N ASP A 34 -11.37 -4.08 -4.48
CA ASP A 34 -11.81 -5.10 -5.45
C ASP A 34 -12.81 -6.04 -4.78
N GLY A 35 -13.93 -6.33 -5.46
CA GLY A 35 -14.93 -7.27 -4.93
C GLY A 35 -15.56 -6.86 -3.59
N GLY A 36 -15.62 -5.56 -3.28
CA GLY A 36 -16.22 -5.04 -2.04
C GLY A 36 -15.30 -5.05 -0.83
N GLN A 37 -14.00 -5.30 -1.00
CA GLN A 37 -13.01 -5.30 0.06
C GLN A 37 -11.73 -4.58 -0.35
N PHE A 38 -11.04 -3.99 0.62
CA PHE A 38 -9.72 -3.41 0.43
C PHE A 38 -8.64 -4.49 0.56
N GLN A 39 -7.79 -4.57 -0.45
CA GLN A 39 -6.69 -5.52 -0.53
C GLN A 39 -5.36 -4.76 -0.60
N PRO A 40 -4.42 -5.00 0.32
CA PRO A 40 -3.04 -4.58 0.15
C PRO A 40 -2.36 -5.52 -0.85
N LEU A 41 -1.74 -4.94 -1.87
CA LEU A 41 -1.01 -5.67 -2.89
C LEU A 41 0.50 -5.47 -2.66
N LEU A 42 1.16 -6.49 -2.12
CA LEU A 42 2.61 -6.53 -1.99
C LEU A 42 3.25 -6.56 -3.37
N ARG A 43 4.24 -5.69 -3.60
CA ARG A 43 5.08 -5.76 -4.79
C ARG A 43 6.35 -6.57 -4.50
N TYR A 44 6.55 -7.66 -5.24
CA TYR A 44 7.77 -8.45 -5.18
C TYR A 44 8.24 -8.84 -6.60
N GLY A 45 9.44 -8.41 -7.00
CA GLY A 45 10.04 -8.79 -8.29
C GLY A 45 9.14 -8.53 -9.52
N GLY A 46 8.46 -7.38 -9.57
CA GLY A 46 7.52 -7.04 -10.65
C GLY A 46 6.15 -7.74 -10.57
N THR A 47 5.96 -8.64 -9.62
CA THR A 47 4.67 -9.31 -9.35
C THR A 47 3.92 -8.60 -8.23
N GLN A 48 2.59 -8.59 -8.30
CA GLN A 48 1.72 -8.14 -7.21
C GLN A 48 1.01 -9.34 -6.58
N VAL A 49 1.12 -9.47 -5.27
CA VAL A 49 0.47 -10.53 -4.49
C VAL A 49 -0.46 -9.86 -3.48
N ALA A 50 -1.73 -10.24 -3.50
CA ALA A 50 -2.67 -9.80 -2.47
C ALA A 50 -2.33 -10.50 -1.15
N ILE A 51 -2.26 -9.72 -0.07
CA ILE A 51 -2.18 -10.23 1.29
C ILE A 51 -3.52 -10.04 2.01
N GLU A 52 -3.79 -10.88 3.01
CA GLU A 52 -5.17 -11.15 3.44
C GLU A 52 -5.84 -10.03 4.24
N SER A 53 -5.09 -9.10 4.85
CA SER A 53 -5.68 -8.15 5.81
C SER A 53 -5.10 -6.74 5.70
N ILE A 54 -5.96 -5.80 5.30
CA ILE A 54 -5.68 -4.36 5.37
C ILE A 54 -5.69 -3.83 6.80
N VAL A 55 -6.42 -4.51 7.71
CA VAL A 55 -6.51 -4.14 9.12
C VAL A 55 -5.17 -4.36 9.79
N ASP A 56 -4.58 -5.54 9.63
CA ASP A 56 -3.26 -5.83 10.18
C ASP A 56 -2.22 -4.88 9.59
N MET A 57 -2.27 -4.64 8.27
CA MET A 57 -1.38 -3.68 7.62
C MET A 57 -1.42 -2.29 8.22
N ALA A 58 -2.61 -1.80 8.58
CA ALA A 58 -2.77 -0.46 9.14
C ALA A 58 -1.97 -0.27 10.44
N ASP A 59 -1.87 -1.30 11.28
CA ASP A 59 -1.20 -1.21 12.58
C ASP A 59 0.34 -1.09 12.51
N TYR A 60 0.98 -1.63 11.47
CA TYR A 60 2.45 -1.66 11.38
C TYR A 60 3.05 -1.02 10.12
N SER A 61 2.22 -0.51 9.21
CA SER A 61 2.68 0.21 8.02
C SER A 61 2.41 1.71 8.11
N SER A 62 2.98 2.47 7.18
CA SER A 62 2.78 3.92 7.04
C SER A 62 2.47 4.29 5.59
N VAL A 63 1.55 5.23 5.39
CA VAL A 63 1.25 5.79 4.07
C VAL A 63 2.40 6.71 3.65
N ILE A 64 3.16 6.29 2.64
CA ILE A 64 4.31 7.05 2.11
C ILE A 64 3.96 7.89 0.86
N GLY A 65 2.76 7.71 0.32
CA GLY A 65 2.28 8.42 -0.86
C GLY A 65 1.13 7.65 -1.51
N ASN A 66 0.72 8.07 -2.70
CA ASN A 66 -0.31 7.37 -3.48
C ASN A 66 0.08 7.29 -4.96
N ILE A 67 -0.60 6.43 -5.70
CA ILE A 67 -0.27 6.13 -7.10
C ILE A 67 -0.57 7.28 -8.07
N TYR A 68 -1.32 8.29 -7.65
CA TYR A 68 -1.73 9.42 -8.48
C TYR A 68 -0.76 10.59 -8.36
N GLU A 69 -0.26 10.84 -7.15
CA GLU A 69 0.68 11.92 -6.83
C GLU A 69 2.14 11.45 -6.86
N ASN A 70 2.38 10.17 -6.56
CA ASN A 70 3.72 9.57 -6.49
C ASN A 70 3.83 8.34 -7.40
N PRO A 71 3.70 8.50 -8.73
CA PRO A 71 3.82 7.38 -9.66
C PRO A 71 5.18 6.66 -9.57
N GLU A 72 6.23 7.33 -9.09
CA GLU A 72 7.55 6.76 -8.83
C GLU A 72 7.54 5.65 -7.77
N LEU A 73 6.60 5.67 -6.83
CA LEU A 73 6.46 4.58 -5.83
C LEU A 73 6.03 3.27 -6.47
N LEU A 74 5.48 3.33 -7.69
CA LEU A 74 5.14 2.16 -8.49
C LEU A 74 6.19 1.80 -9.57
N GLY A 75 7.25 2.61 -9.72
CA GLY A 75 8.18 2.58 -10.84
C GLY A 75 9.61 2.22 -10.46
N ALA A 76 9.95 0.95 -10.73
CA ALA A 76 11.27 0.35 -10.94
C ALA A 76 12.53 1.09 -10.45
N ARG A 77 13.14 0.53 -9.40
CA ARG A 77 14.60 0.33 -9.36
C ARG A 77 14.91 -1.03 -8.76
N ASP A 78 14.77 -2.04 -9.61
CA ASP A 78 15.70 -3.18 -9.60
C ASP A 78 17.10 -2.61 -9.87
N GLU A 79 17.75 -2.13 -8.82
CA GLU A 79 19.21 -1.96 -8.77
C GLU A 79 19.70 -2.64 -7.50
N GLN A 80 19.46 -3.95 -7.41
CA GLN A 80 20.40 -4.79 -6.66
C GLN A 80 21.71 -4.80 -7.47
N LYS A 81 22.68 -4.01 -7.01
CA LYS A 81 24.08 -4.11 -7.41
C LYS A 81 24.77 -5.24 -6.66
#